data_AF-A0A1G8I4E1-F1
#
_entry.id   AF-A0A1G8I4E1-F1
#
_cell.length_a   1.000
_cell.length_b   1.000
_cell.length_c   1.000
_cell.angle_alpha   90.00
_cell.angle_beta   90.00
_cell.angle_gamma   90.00
#
_symmetry.space_group_name_H-M   'P 1'
#
loop_
_entity.id
_entity.type
_entity.pdbx_description
1 polymer ?
#
loop_
_entity_poly.entity_id
_entity_poly.type
_entity_poly.pdbx_seq_one_letter_code
_entity_poly.pdbx_strand_id
1 'polypeptide(L)'
;MFSKRISRGKLLDFFAAQPSCTVALEACGGAHHWARQLTQLGHEVRLIPPAYVKPFVKRQKNDAIDAEAICEAAQRPSMRFVAVKSEQQQAAGLVFRTRDLLVRQRTQLINAIRGHLTEYGWIAPKGPSHVATLA
;
A
#
# COMPACT_ATOMS: atom_id res chain seq x y z
N MET A 1 -13.47 25.62 8.61
CA MET A 1 -12.87 24.29 8.38
C MET A 1 -12.52 23.68 9.73
N PHE A 2 -13.04 22.49 10.05
CA PHE A 2 -12.67 21.78 11.28
C PHE A 2 -11.36 21.02 11.06
N SER A 3 -10.38 21.19 11.95
CA SER A 3 -9.11 20.48 11.90
C SER A 3 -8.74 20.01 13.31
N LYS A 4 -8.53 18.71 13.47
CA LYS A 4 -8.21 18.09 14.76
C LYS A 4 -7.17 17.00 14.56
N ARG A 5 -6.07 17.09 15.32
CA ARG A 5 -5.09 16.00 15.40
C ARG A 5 -5.64 14.89 16.30
N ILE A 6 -5.66 13.67 15.79
CA ILE A 6 -6.15 12.49 16.50
C ILE A 6 -5.04 11.44 16.48
N SER A 7 -4.72 10.88 17.64
CA SER A 7 -3.75 9.79 17.73
C SER A 7 -4.39 8.47 17.25
N ARG A 8 -3.54 7.55 16.76
CA ARG A 8 -3.98 6.25 16.23
C ARG A 8 -4.95 5.51 17.17
N GLY A 9 -4.63 5.45 18.46
CA GLY A 9 -5.41 4.73 19.46
C GLY A 9 -6.77 5.36 19.78
N LYS A 10 -6.97 6.65 19.49
CA LYS A 10 -8.23 7.37 19.76
C LYS A 10 -9.11 7.53 18.52
N LEU A 11 -8.66 7.03 17.37
CA LEU A 11 -9.33 7.28 16.09
C LEU A 11 -10.71 6.62 16.03
N LEU A 12 -10.84 5.37 16.47
CA LEU A 12 -12.14 4.68 16.48
C LEU A 12 -13.10 5.28 17.50
N ASP A 13 -12.63 5.61 18.70
CA ASP A 13 -13.45 6.28 19.72
C ASP A 13 -14.01 7.61 19.21
N PHE A 14 -13.19 8.37 18.48
CA PHE A 14 -13.63 9.64 17.89
C PHE A 14 -14.76 9.43 16.88
N PHE A 15 -14.61 8.47 15.96
CA PHE A 15 -15.59 8.20 14.91
C PHE A 15 -16.85 7.51 15.45
N ALA A 16 -16.74 6.65 16.46
CA ALA A 16 -17.88 6.05 17.14
C ALA A 16 -18.81 7.08 17.80
N ALA A 17 -18.26 8.23 18.21
CA ALA A 17 -19.03 9.34 18.76
C ALA A 17 -19.59 10.29 17.67
N GLN A 18 -19.26 10.10 16.39
CA GLN A 18 -19.81 10.91 15.30
C GLN A 18 -21.06 10.25 14.69
N PRO A 19 -22.01 11.03 14.16
CA PRO A 19 -23.03 10.48 13.28
C PRO A 19 -22.39 9.85 12.04
N SER A 20 -23.11 8.91 11.41
CA SER A 20 -22.69 8.32 10.12
C SER A 20 -22.36 9.42 9.11
N CYS A 21 -21.22 9.29 8.45
CA CYS A 21 -20.68 10.31 7.56
C CYS A 21 -19.76 9.65 6.51
N THR A 22 -19.44 10.40 5.46
CA THR A 22 -18.45 9.97 4.46
C THR A 22 -17.04 10.27 4.97
N VAL A 23 -16.19 9.25 5.06
CA VAL A 23 -14.78 9.36 5.45
C VAL A 23 -13.89 9.10 4.24
N ALA A 24 -13.20 10.13 3.77
CA ALA A 24 -12.21 10.01 2.70
C ALA A 24 -10.82 9.72 3.28
N LEU A 25 -10.12 8.73 2.71
CA LEU A 25 -8.75 8.36 3.09
C LEU A 25 -7.91 8.21 1.82
N GLU A 26 -6.62 8.52 1.88
CA GLU A 26 -5.69 8.08 0.86
C GLU A 26 -5.49 6.56 0.95
N ALA A 27 -5.46 5.87 -0.19
CA ALA A 27 -5.23 4.43 -0.28
C ALA A 27 -3.74 4.07 -0.06
N CYS A 28 -3.26 4.31 1.16
CA CYS A 28 -1.89 4.06 1.59
C CYS A 28 -1.80 2.87 2.57
N GLY A 29 -0.64 2.71 3.21
CA GLY A 29 -0.41 1.68 4.21
C GLY A 29 -1.44 1.77 5.35
N GLY A 30 -2.16 0.67 5.61
CA GLY A 30 -3.18 0.61 6.66
C GLY A 30 -4.55 1.19 6.29
N ALA A 31 -4.72 1.84 5.13
CA ALA A 31 -5.99 2.44 4.73
C ALA A 31 -7.14 1.42 4.63
N HIS A 32 -6.87 0.21 4.11
CA HIS A 32 -7.88 -0.85 4.04
C HIS A 32 -8.35 -1.31 5.43
N HIS A 33 -7.45 -1.39 6.41
CA HIS A 33 -7.81 -1.74 7.78
C HIS A 33 -8.73 -0.67 8.36
N TRP A 34 -8.33 0.60 8.27
CA TRP A 34 -9.15 1.72 8.75
C TRP A 34 -10.50 1.79 8.04
N ALA A 35 -10.53 1.57 6.74
CA ALA A 35 -11.78 1.55 5.99
C ALA A 35 -12.73 0.47 6.49
N ARG A 36 -12.24 -0.74 6.78
CA ARG A 36 -13.08 -1.79 7.37
C ARG A 36 -13.60 -1.39 8.76
N GLN A 37 -12.74 -0.89 9.64
CA GLN A 37 -13.14 -0.48 10.99
C GLN A 37 -14.18 0.66 10.97
N LEU A 38 -13.98 1.68 10.13
CA LEU A 38 -14.91 2.80 9.99
C LEU A 38 -16.23 2.38 9.34
N THR A 39 -16.18 1.45 8.37
CA THR A 39 -17.39 0.87 7.78
C THR A 39 -18.20 0.09 8.83
N GLN A 40 -17.54 -0.65 9.72
CA GLN A 40 -18.21 -1.36 10.83
C GLN A 40 -18.89 -0.40 11.83
N LEU A 41 -18.35 0.81 12.00
CA LEU A 41 -18.97 1.88 12.79
C LEU A 41 -20.12 2.59 12.04
N GLY A 42 -20.42 2.19 10.80
CA GLY A 42 -21.54 2.71 10.02
C GLY A 42 -21.19 3.91 9.13
N HIS A 43 -19.91 4.23 8.93
CA HIS A 43 -19.48 5.30 8.02
C HIS A 43 -19.35 4.81 6.57
N GLU A 44 -19.62 5.68 5.60
CA GLU A 44 -19.29 5.44 4.21
C GLU A 44 -17.80 5.78 3.99
N VAL A 45 -16.98 4.81 3.59
CA VAL A 45 -15.54 5.07 3.39
C VAL A 45 -15.17 5.14 1.92
N ARG A 46 -14.42 6.19 1.55
CA ARG A 46 -13.91 6.43 0.20
C ARG A 46 -12.39 6.43 0.20
N LEU A 47 -11.78 5.41 -0.40
CA LEU A 47 -10.32 5.33 -0.56
C LEU A 47 -9.89 5.98 -1.87
N ILE A 48 -9.02 7.00 -1.82
CA ILE A 48 -8.54 7.72 -3.00
C ILE A 48 -7.13 7.26 -3.35
N PRO A 49 -6.82 6.90 -4.61
CA PRO A 49 -5.46 6.60 -5.03
C PRO A 49 -4.48 7.75 -4.72
N PRO A 50 -3.27 7.49 -4.20
CA PRO A 50 -2.29 8.55 -3.93
C PRO A 50 -1.98 9.44 -5.14
N ALA A 51 -1.98 8.85 -6.34
CA ALA A 51 -1.78 9.58 -7.59
C ALA A 51 -2.87 10.64 -7.86
N TYR A 52 -4.08 10.45 -7.33
CA TYR A 52 -5.20 11.37 -7.47
C TYR A 52 -5.26 12.39 -6.34
N VAL A 53 -4.66 12.11 -5.18
CA VAL A 53 -4.49 13.09 -4.09
C VAL A 53 -3.36 14.07 -4.41
N LYS A 54 -2.26 13.58 -5.00
CA LYS A 54 -1.03 14.35 -5.27
C LYS A 54 -1.25 15.74 -5.90
N PRO A 55 -2.15 15.95 -6.89
CA PRO A 55 -2.38 17.27 -7.47
C PRO A 55 -2.95 18.31 -6.50
N PHE A 56 -3.54 17.89 -5.38
CA PHE A 56 -4.15 18.76 -4.36
C PHE A 56 -3.23 19.05 -3.18
N VAL A 57 -2.06 18.41 -3.12
CA VAL A 57 -1.09 18.60 -2.03
C VAL A 57 -0.35 19.93 -2.23
N LYS A 58 -0.49 20.84 -1.27
CA LYS A 58 0.22 22.13 -1.25
C LYS A 58 1.70 21.93 -0.89
N ARG A 59 2.54 22.97 -1.06
CA ARG A 59 3.96 22.92 -0.67
C ARG A 59 4.11 22.60 0.84
N GLN A 60 5.27 22.05 1.23
CA GLN A 60 5.62 21.67 2.61
C GLN A 60 4.70 20.58 3.21
N LYS A 61 4.96 19.33 2.84
CA LYS A 61 4.16 18.18 3.25
C LYS A 61 4.07 18.02 4.78
N ASN A 62 2.85 17.94 5.30
CA ASN A 62 2.54 17.52 6.68
C ASN A 62 1.15 16.86 6.72
N ASP A 63 0.82 16.18 7.83
CA ASP A 63 -0.42 15.41 7.97
C ASP A 63 -1.70 16.24 7.78
N ALA A 64 -1.69 17.52 8.20
CA ALA A 64 -2.87 18.39 8.09
C ALA A 64 -3.11 18.80 6.62
N ILE A 65 -2.04 19.09 5.88
CA ILE A 65 -2.10 19.40 4.44
C ILE A 65 -2.50 18.16 3.64
N ASP A 66 -2.00 16.98 4.00
CA ASP A 66 -2.42 15.73 3.37
C ASP A 66 -3.92 15.47 3.60
N ALA A 67 -4.42 15.71 4.82
CA ALA A 67 -5.86 15.60 5.12
C ALA A 67 -6.72 16.61 4.34
N GLU A 68 -6.26 17.85 4.20
CA GLU A 68 -6.91 18.86 3.36
C GLU A 68 -6.95 18.41 1.88
N ALA A 69 -5.83 17.95 1.35
CA ALA A 69 -5.73 17.48 -0.04
C ALA A 69 -6.64 16.28 -0.32
N ILE A 70 -6.76 15.33 0.62
CA ILE A 70 -7.70 14.22 0.52
C ILE A 70 -9.15 14.73 0.50
N CYS A 71 -9.47 15.71 1.34
CA CYS A 71 -10.81 16.32 1.39
C CYS A 71 -11.15 17.05 0.08
N GLU A 72 -10.21 17.82 -0.48
CA GLU A 72 -10.38 18.48 -1.78
C GLU A 72 -10.53 17.46 -2.92
N ALA A 73 -9.72 16.40 -2.92
CA ALA A 73 -9.80 15.33 -3.91
C ALA A 73 -11.18 14.63 -3.86
N ALA A 74 -11.68 14.34 -2.66
CA ALA A 74 -12.95 13.65 -2.44
C ALA A 74 -14.17 14.42 -3.00
N GLN A 75 -14.07 15.74 -3.14
CA GLN A 75 -15.15 16.60 -3.67
C GLN A 75 -15.25 16.58 -5.19
N ARG A 76 -14.28 16.02 -5.91
CA ARG A 76 -14.30 16.00 -7.39
C ARG A 76 -15.41 15.06 -7.89
N PRO A 77 -16.35 15.52 -8.73
CA PRO A 77 -17.49 14.70 -9.16
C PRO A 77 -17.09 13.42 -9.92
N SER A 78 -15.97 13.46 -10.65
CA SER A 78 -15.44 12.34 -11.43
C SER A 78 -14.42 11.48 -10.66
N MET A 79 -14.32 11.65 -9.34
CA MET A 79 -13.32 10.94 -8.54
C MET A 79 -13.56 9.43 -8.58
N ARG A 80 -12.46 8.67 -8.76
CA ARG A 80 -12.48 7.21 -8.72
C ARG A 80 -11.87 6.72 -7.41
N PHE A 81 -12.55 5.77 -6.79
CA PHE A 81 -12.14 5.22 -5.50
C PHE A 81 -11.59 3.81 -5.63
N VAL A 82 -10.67 3.46 -4.73
CA VAL A 82 -10.17 2.10 -4.57
C VAL A 82 -11.18 1.30 -3.76
N ALA A 83 -11.56 0.11 -4.25
CA ALA A 83 -12.41 -0.78 -3.48
C ALA A 83 -11.76 -1.18 -2.15
N VAL A 84 -12.54 -1.13 -1.06
CA VAL A 84 -12.09 -1.62 0.24
C VAL A 84 -11.99 -3.14 0.18
N LYS A 85 -10.77 -3.65 0.35
CA LYS A 85 -10.52 -5.09 0.32
C LYS A 85 -10.85 -5.74 1.65
N SER A 86 -11.42 -6.93 1.60
CA SER A 86 -11.48 -7.83 2.77
C SER A 86 -10.07 -8.29 3.17
N GLU A 87 -9.95 -8.84 4.37
CA GLU A 87 -8.68 -9.38 4.85
C GLU A 87 -8.21 -10.56 3.99
N GLN A 88 -9.14 -11.41 3.57
CA GLN A 88 -8.87 -12.54 2.67
C GLN A 88 -8.38 -12.06 1.31
N GLN A 89 -8.98 -11.01 0.74
CA GLN A 89 -8.52 -10.42 -0.52
C GLN A 89 -7.13 -9.79 -0.40
N GLN A 90 -6.84 -9.12 0.72
CA GLN A 90 -5.49 -8.60 0.98
C GLN A 90 -4.46 -9.73 1.14
N ALA A 91 -4.80 -10.78 1.90
CA ALA A 91 -3.96 -11.94 2.13
C ALA A 91 -3.64 -12.68 0.83
N ALA A 92 -4.63 -12.91 -0.03
CA ALA A 92 -4.42 -13.52 -1.34
C ALA A 92 -3.39 -12.72 -2.18
N GLY A 93 -3.51 -11.39 -2.20
CA GLY A 93 -2.54 -10.52 -2.88
C GLY A 93 -1.14 -10.54 -2.26
N LEU A 94 -1.02 -10.81 -0.96
CA LEU A 94 0.27 -10.96 -0.29
C LEU A 94 1.01 -12.22 -0.76
N VAL A 95 0.31 -13.34 -0.97
CA VAL A 95 0.93 -14.59 -1.47
C VAL A 95 1.67 -14.36 -2.79
N PHE A 96 1.03 -13.68 -3.76
CA PHE A 96 1.64 -13.38 -5.05
C PHE A 96 2.86 -12.46 -4.92
N ARG A 97 2.78 -11.42 -4.08
CA ARG A 97 3.89 -10.49 -3.86
C ARG A 97 5.07 -11.15 -3.14
N THR A 98 4.81 -12.00 -2.16
CA THR A 98 5.84 -12.78 -1.48
C THR A 98 6.54 -13.72 -2.45
N ARG A 99 5.78 -14.42 -3.31
CA ARG A 99 6.36 -15.27 -4.35
C ARG A 99 7.24 -14.48 -5.31
N ASP A 100 6.75 -13.34 -5.81
CA ASP A 100 7.52 -12.48 -6.72
C ASP A 100 8.82 -12.00 -6.08
N LEU A 101 8.77 -11.57 -4.81
CA LEU A 101 9.96 -11.19 -4.04
C LEU A 101 10.99 -12.33 -3.97
N LEU A 102 10.55 -13.54 -3.57
CA LEU A 102 11.43 -14.71 -3.46
C LEU A 102 12.01 -15.12 -4.81
N VAL A 103 11.24 -15.03 -5.89
CA VAL A 103 11.73 -15.32 -7.26
C VAL A 103 12.81 -14.34 -7.67
N ARG A 104 12.62 -13.04 -7.38
CA ARG A 104 13.63 -12.00 -7.67
C ARG A 104 14.90 -12.20 -6.85
N GLN A 105 14.77 -12.45 -5.55
CA GLN A 105 15.91 -12.72 -4.66
C GLN A 105 16.69 -13.97 -5.09
N ARG A 106 15.98 -15.08 -5.38
CA ARG A 106 16.61 -16.30 -5.92
C ARG A 106 17.37 -16.00 -7.21
N THR A 107 16.77 -15.26 -8.13
CA THR A 107 17.41 -14.90 -9.41
C THR A 107 18.64 -14.02 -9.20
N GLN A 108 18.58 -13.06 -8.27
CA GLN A 108 19.73 -12.22 -7.89
C GLN A 108 20.88 -13.07 -7.35
N LEU A 109 20.61 -13.99 -6.44
CA LEU A 109 21.61 -14.90 -5.87
C LEU A 109 22.24 -15.80 -6.95
N ILE A 110 21.43 -16.36 -7.84
CA ILE A 110 21.92 -17.18 -8.97
C ILE A 110 22.86 -16.37 -9.86
N ASN A 111 22.48 -15.14 -10.19
CA ASN A 111 23.31 -14.29 -11.03
C ASN A 111 24.63 -13.90 -10.33
N ALA A 112 24.60 -13.66 -9.02
CA ALA A 112 25.80 -13.38 -8.24
C ALA A 112 26.76 -14.59 -8.22
N ILE A 113 26.26 -15.79 -7.89
CA ILE A 113 27.07 -17.03 -7.89
C ILE A 113 27.69 -17.26 -9.27
N ARG A 114 26.90 -17.14 -10.34
CA ARG A 114 27.39 -17.31 -11.71
C ARG A 114 28.48 -16.30 -12.07
N GLY A 115 28.30 -15.04 -11.69
CA GLY A 115 29.31 -14.00 -11.90
C GLY A 115 30.62 -14.32 -11.17
N HIS A 116 30.54 -14.64 -9.87
CA HIS A 116 31.72 -14.94 -9.06
C HIS A 116 32.49 -16.18 -9.55
N LEU A 117 31.80 -17.26 -9.91
CA LEU A 117 32.45 -18.50 -10.34
C LEU A 117 33.01 -18.43 -11.76
N THR A 118 32.49 -17.52 -12.60
CA THR A 118 33.05 -17.28 -13.94
C THR A 118 34.49 -16.79 -13.87
N GLU A 119 34.86 -16.00 -12.85
CA GLU A 119 36.24 -15.56 -12.61
C GLU A 119 37.21 -16.73 -12.36
N TYR A 120 36.68 -17.88 -11.90
CA TYR A 120 37.44 -19.10 -11.65
C TYR A 120 37.30 -20.14 -12.78
N GLY A 121 36.73 -19.76 -13.93
CA GLY A 121 36.58 -20.63 -15.11
C GLY A 121 35.37 -21.57 -15.08
N TRP A 122 34.52 -21.50 -14.05
CA TRP A 122 33.32 -22.31 -13.94
C TRP A 122 32.13 -21.61 -14.61
N ILE A 123 31.67 -22.15 -15.74
CA ILE A 123 30.63 -21.53 -16.58
C ILE A 123 29.36 -22.39 -16.56
N ALA A 124 28.23 -21.78 -16.21
CA ALA A 124 26.91 -22.41 -16.30
C ALA A 124 25.89 -21.54 -17.05
N PRO A 125 24.90 -22.13 -17.77
CA PRO A 125 23.81 -21.38 -18.41
C PRO A 125 22.92 -20.59 -17.44
N LYS A 126 22.11 -19.67 -17.98
CA LYS A 126 21.12 -18.91 -17.18
C LYS A 126 20.00 -19.83 -16.69
N GLY A 127 19.58 -19.65 -15.45
CA GLY A 127 18.38 -20.28 -14.89
C GLY A 127 18.66 -21.16 -13.66
N PRO A 128 17.63 -21.41 -12.83
CA PRO A 128 17.78 -22.13 -11.58
C PRO A 128 18.20 -23.60 -11.75
N SER A 129 17.84 -24.24 -12.86
CA SER A 129 18.18 -25.64 -13.16
C SER A 129 19.68 -25.89 -13.31
N HIS A 130 20.46 -24.87 -13.66
CA HIS A 130 21.89 -24.99 -13.96
C HIS A 130 22.79 -24.65 -12.77
N VAL A 131 22.22 -24.22 -11.64
CA VAL A 131 23.02 -23.82 -10.47
C VAL A 131 23.74 -25.02 -9.87
N ALA A 132 23.11 -26.20 -9.89
CA ALA A 132 23.68 -27.42 -9.34
C ALA A 132 24.93 -27.92 -10.12
N THR A 133 25.17 -27.44 -11.34
CA THR A 133 26.38 -27.80 -12.11
C THR A 133 27.60 -26.99 -11.68
N LEU A 134 27.44 -26.05 -10.74
CA LEU A 134 28.49 -25.20 -10.18
C LEU A 134 28.94 -25.66 -8.77
N ALA A 135 28.46 -26.81 -8.30
CA ALA A 135 28.74 -27.40 -6.98
C ALA A 135 29.56 -28.68 -7.10
#